data_AF-A0A2N1VZ80-F1
#
_entry.id   AF-A0A2N1VZ80-F1
#
_cell.length_a   1.000
_cell.length_b   1.000
_cell.length_c   1.000
_cell.angle_alpha   90.00
_cell.angle_beta   90.00
_cell.angle_gamma   90.00
#
_symmetry.space_group_name_H-M   'P 1'
#
loop_
_entity.id
_entity.type
_entity.pdbx_description
1 polymer ?
#
loop_
_entity_poly.entity_id
_entity_poly.type
_entity_poly.pdbx_seq_one_letter_code
_entity_poly.pdbx_strand_id
1 'polypeptide(L)'
;MSNEEKIQWYERAVKFQLDGLHFLVMRSRKNGKGSWVIEDSKTRQILNSNMEWESDLPKKEQNEAFLIRTRYDLETAISVYDQYKMFADSM
;
A
#
# COMPACT_ATOMS: atom_id res chain seq x y z
N MET A 1 -1.50 -14.77 -12.77
CA MET A 1 -2.22 -14.26 -11.58
C MET A 1 -3.54 -13.60 -11.96
N SER A 2 -4.63 -13.93 -11.25
CA SER A 2 -5.90 -13.19 -11.28
C SER A 2 -5.73 -11.80 -10.65
N ASN A 3 -6.62 -10.84 -10.97
CA ASN A 3 -6.60 -9.49 -10.37
C ASN A 3 -6.61 -9.51 -8.83
N GLU A 4 -7.28 -10.51 -8.24
CA GLU A 4 -7.36 -10.68 -6.79
C GLU A 4 -6.02 -11.10 -6.20
N GLU A 5 -5.28 -12.00 -6.86
CA GLU A 5 -3.93 -12.40 -6.45
C GLU A 5 -2.95 -11.22 -6.54
N LYS A 6 -3.10 -10.36 -7.57
CA LYS A 6 -2.26 -9.15 -7.72
C LYS A 6 -2.47 -8.18 -6.57
N ILE A 7 -3.73 -7.93 -6.20
CA ILE A 7 -4.09 -7.05 -5.08
C ILE A 7 -3.52 -7.61 -3.78
N GLN A 8 -3.62 -8.92 -3.56
CA GLN A 8 -3.04 -9.56 -2.37
C GLN A 8 -1.52 -9.44 -2.32
N TRP A 9 -0.83 -9.61 -3.46
CA TRP A 9 0.60 -9.39 -3.53
C TRP A 9 0.96 -7.95 -3.18
N TYR A 10 0.24 -6.98 -3.76
CA TYR A 10 0.46 -5.56 -3.48
C TYR A 10 0.21 -5.22 -2.01
N GLU A 11 -0.90 -5.67 -1.41
CA GLU A 11 -1.20 -5.50 0.01
C GLU A 11 -0.06 -6.02 0.90
N ARG A 12 0.59 -7.13 0.51
CA ARG A 12 1.76 -7.68 1.21
C ARG A 12 3.04 -6.86 1.00
N ALA A 13 3.22 -6.28 -0.20
CA ALA A 13 4.38 -5.45 -0.50
C ALA A 13 4.35 -4.09 0.24
N VAL A 14 3.18 -3.64 0.69
CA VAL A 14 2.99 -2.35 1.37
C VAL A 14 2.72 -2.46 2.88
N LYS A 15 2.88 -3.65 3.45
CA LYS A 15 2.63 -3.92 4.88
C LYS A 15 3.62 -4.93 5.44
N PHE A 16 4.41 -4.49 6.41
CA PHE A 16 5.42 -5.31 7.08
C PHE A 16 5.17 -5.32 8.59
N GLN A 17 5.28 -6.48 9.23
CA GLN A 17 5.21 -6.57 10.69
C GLN A 17 6.56 -6.09 11.27
N LEU A 18 6.50 -5.25 12.31
CA LEU A 18 7.68 -4.80 13.04
C LEU A 18 7.85 -5.59 14.34
N ASP A 19 6.86 -5.50 15.22
CA ASP A 19 6.83 -6.21 16.51
C ASP A 19 5.39 -6.33 17.00
N GLY A 20 5.02 -7.51 17.48
CA GLY A 20 3.67 -7.80 17.99
C GLY A 20 2.57 -7.33 17.03
N LEU A 21 1.82 -6.31 17.46
CA LEU A 21 0.70 -5.73 16.71
C LEU A 21 1.06 -4.46 15.94
N HIS A 22 2.32 -4.05 15.92
CA HIS A 22 2.81 -2.90 15.17
C HIS A 22 3.27 -3.29 13.78
N PHE A 23 2.78 -2.56 12.77
CA PHE A 23 3.10 -2.78 11.37
C PHE A 23 3.62 -1.51 10.72
N LEU A 24 4.63 -1.63 9.87
CA LEU A 24 4.99 -0.61 8.91
C LEU A 24 4.05 -0.73 7.71
N VAL A 25 3.20 0.26 7.48
CA VAL A 25 2.21 0.28 6.39
C VAL A 25 2.33 1.54 5.55
N MET A 26 2.03 1.45 4.26
CA MET A 26 1.94 2.63 3.40
C MET A 26 0.53 3.24 3.43
N ARG A 27 0.44 4.49 3.87
CA ARG A 27 -0.81 5.28 3.94
C ARG A 27 -0.72 6.53 3.07
N SER A 28 -1.82 6.95 2.46
CA SER A 28 -1.89 8.24 1.73
C SER A 28 -2.33 9.35 2.67
N ARG A 29 -1.58 10.44 2.65
CA ARG A 29 -2.02 11.69 3.28
C ARG A 29 -3.16 12.28 2.46
N LYS A 30 -4.02 13.07 3.10
CA LYS A 30 -5.06 13.85 2.42
C LYS A 30 -4.44 14.73 1.32
N ASN A 31 -4.85 14.52 0.07
CA ASN A 31 -4.30 15.19 -1.13
C ASN A 31 -2.77 15.01 -1.31
N GLY A 32 -2.17 13.98 -0.72
CA GLY A 32 -0.73 13.79 -0.67
C GLY A 32 -0.27 12.45 -1.22
N LYS A 33 1.05 12.30 -1.39
CA LYS A 33 1.68 11.03 -1.73
C LYS A 33 1.55 10.03 -0.57
N GLY A 34 1.73 8.74 -0.87
CA GLY A 34 1.87 7.72 0.17
C GLY A 34 3.09 7.96 1.05
N SER A 35 2.99 7.54 2.30
CA SER A 35 4.04 7.63 3.30
C SER A 35 4.04 6.36 4.14
N TRP A 36 5.22 5.89 4.51
CA TRP A 36 5.37 4.80 5.45
C TRP A 36 5.04 5.26 6.87
N VAL A 37 4.15 4.54 7.53
CA VAL A 37 3.74 4.82 8.90
C VAL A 37 3.77 3.55 9.74
N ILE A 38 3.92 3.73 11.05
CA ILE A 38 3.80 2.66 12.02
C ILE A 38 2.35 2.66 12.52
N GLU A 39 1.64 1.57 12.28
CA GLU A 39 0.25 1.36 12.67
C GLU A 39 0.14 0.28 13.75
N ASP A 40 -0.60 0.56 14.82
CA ASP A 40 -1.12 -0.47 15.72
C ASP A 40 -2.34 -1.13 15.07
N SER A 41 -2.25 -2.43 14.77
CA SER A 41 -3.31 -3.17 14.06
C SER A 41 -4.59 -3.38 14.87
N LYS A 42 -4.55 -3.23 16.20
CA LYS A 42 -5.72 -3.36 17.08
C LYS A 42 -6.55 -2.09 17.08
N THR A 43 -5.89 -0.93 17.19
CA THR A 43 -6.57 0.36 17.26
C THR A 43 -6.65 1.08 15.91
N ARG A 44 -5.88 0.62 14.92
CA ARG A 44 -5.59 1.31 13.66
C ARG A 44 -4.97 2.71 13.85
N GLN A 45 -4.36 2.95 15.01
CA GLN A 45 -3.71 4.22 15.31
C GLN A 45 -2.34 4.28 14.64
N ILE A 46 -2.03 5.43 14.05
CA ILE A 46 -0.70 5.74 13.53
C ILE A 46 0.15 6.33 14.64
N LEU A 47 1.29 5.68 14.92
CA LEU A 47 2.13 5.96 16.09
C LEU A 47 3.24 6.97 15.81
N ASN A 48 3.68 7.09 14.56
CA ASN A 48 4.80 7.96 14.15
C ASN A 48 4.36 9.23 13.42
N SER A 49 3.08 9.60 13.47
CA SER A 49 2.57 10.81 12.84
C SER A 49 1.25 11.27 13.47
N ASN A 50 1.06 12.58 13.56
CA ASN A 50 -0.15 13.25 14.00
C ASN A 50 -0.96 13.88 12.84
N MET A 51 -0.65 13.52 11.59
CA MET A 51 -1.30 14.10 10.42
C MET A 51 -2.65 13.44 10.10
N GLU A 52 -3.48 14.11 9.30
CA GLU A 52 -4.71 13.54 8.74
C GLU A 52 -4.40 12.60 7.55
N TRP A 53 -5.07 11.45 7.53
CA TRP A 53 -4.88 10.40 6.53
C TRP A 53 -6.16 10.16 5.74
N GLU A 54 -6.04 9.78 4.48
CA GLU A 54 -7.20 9.36 3.70
C GLU A 54 -7.70 8.00 4.18
N SER A 55 -9.01 7.86 4.25
CA SER A 55 -9.63 6.55 4.38
C SER A 55 -9.25 5.68 3.18
N ASP A 56 -8.94 4.41 3.41
CA ASP A 56 -8.79 3.48 2.30
C ASP A 56 -10.12 3.34 1.55
N LEU A 57 -10.06 3.26 0.22
CA LEU A 57 -11.24 2.94 -0.59
C LEU A 57 -11.79 1.55 -0.22
N PRO A 58 -13.08 1.26 -0.43
CA PRO A 58 -13.60 -0.09 -0.33
C PRO A 58 -12.88 -1.05 -1.29
N LYS A 59 -12.61 -2.31 -0.87
CA LYS A 59 -11.87 -3.29 -1.68
C LYS A 59 -12.38 -3.48 -3.11
N LYS A 60 -13.70 -3.31 -3.33
CA LYS A 60 -14.33 -3.41 -4.67
C LYS A 60 -13.93 -2.29 -5.63
N GLU A 61 -13.46 -1.16 -5.10
CA GLU A 61 -13.06 0.04 -5.86
C GLU A 61 -11.53 0.15 -6.00
N GLN A 62 -10.78 -0.64 -5.23
CA GLN A 62 -9.33 -0.68 -5.27
C GLN A 62 -8.83 -1.51 -6.47
N ASN A 63 -8.70 -0.89 -7.62
CA ASN A 63 -7.96 -1.49 -8.73
C ASN A 63 -6.43 -1.29 -8.57
N GLU A 64 -5.64 -2.14 -9.21
CA GLU A 64 -4.18 -2.18 -9.11
C GLU A 64 -3.54 -0.81 -9.44
N ALA A 65 -3.96 -0.20 -10.54
CA ALA A 65 -3.44 1.10 -10.98
C ALA A 65 -3.72 2.22 -9.97
N PHE A 66 -4.88 2.19 -9.31
CA PHE A 66 -5.24 3.16 -8.29
C PHE A 66 -4.38 3.01 -7.04
N LEU A 67 -4.20 1.77 -6.57
CA LEU A 67 -3.42 1.48 -5.38
C LEU A 67 -1.96 1.93 -5.53
N ILE A 68 -1.34 1.67 -6.68
CA ILE A 68 0.05 2.05 -6.93
C ILE A 68 0.18 3.58 -7.06
N ARG A 69 -0.69 4.25 -7.84
CA ARG A 69 -0.60 5.70 -8.11
C ARG A 69 -0.90 6.59 -6.90
N THR A 70 -1.68 6.11 -5.95
CA THR A 70 -2.02 6.89 -4.74
C THR A 70 -0.96 6.77 -3.66
N ARG A 71 -0.18 5.69 -3.67
CA ARG A 71 0.87 5.43 -2.67
C ARG A 71 2.24 5.90 -3.13
N TYR A 72 2.50 5.90 -4.42
CA TYR A 72 3.79 6.27 -5.00
C TYR A 72 3.66 7.46 -5.94
N ASP A 73 4.74 8.22 -6.12
CA ASP A 73 4.79 9.11 -7.28
C ASP A 73 4.84 8.31 -8.58
N LEU A 74 4.56 8.99 -9.69
CA LEU A 74 4.42 8.35 -11.00
C LEU A 74 5.65 7.51 -11.38
N GLU A 75 6.86 8.01 -11.11
CA GLU A 75 8.11 7.31 -11.45
C GLU A 75 8.27 6.03 -10.62
N THR A 76 8.08 6.12 -9.31
CA THR A 76 8.13 4.95 -8.41
C THR A 76 6.99 3.98 -8.73
N ALA A 77 5.80 4.48 -9.05
CA ALA A 77 4.64 3.70 -9.44
C ALA A 77 4.90 2.89 -10.72
N ILE A 78 5.51 3.51 -11.73
CA ILE A 78 5.92 2.82 -12.97
C ILE A 78 6.95 1.74 -12.64
N SER A 79 7.97 2.06 -11.84
CA SER A 79 9.01 1.08 -11.48
C SER A 79 8.46 -0.12 -10.71
N VAL A 80 7.57 0.09 -9.73
CA VAL A 80 6.92 -0.99 -8.97
C VAL A 80 6.03 -1.83 -9.89
N TYR A 81 5.28 -1.19 -10.80
CA TYR A 81 4.46 -1.89 -11.77
C TYR A 81 5.27 -2.73 -12.76
N ASP A 82 6.42 -2.23 -13.22
CA ASP A 82 7.31 -2.96 -14.11
C ASP A 82 7.99 -4.13 -13.41
N GLN A 83 8.49 -3.95 -12.18
CA GLN A 83 8.98 -5.06 -11.36
C GLN A 83 7.90 -6.12 -11.16
N TYR A 84 6.67 -5.69 -10.90
CA TYR A 84 5.54 -6.58 -10.76
C TYR A 84 5.25 -7.38 -12.03
N LYS A 85 5.25 -6.74 -13.22
CA LYS A 85 5.13 -7.43 -14.50
C LYS A 85 6.21 -8.49 -14.70
N MET A 86 7.46 -8.17 -14.36
CA MET A 86 8.56 -9.13 -14.46
C MET A 86 8.33 -10.38 -13.62
N PHE A 87 7.81 -10.24 -12.39
CA PHE A 87 7.46 -11.39 -11.55
C PHE A 87 6.24 -12.16 -12.06
N ALA A 88 5.24 -11.45 -12.58
CA ALA A 88 4.01 -12.05 -13.10
C ALA A 88 4.23 -12.86 -14.39
N ASP A 89 5.18 -12.45 -15.24
CA ASP A 89 5.53 -13.15 -16.50
C ASP A 89 6.55 -14.28 -16.28
N SER A 90 7.19 -14.35 -15.10
CA SER A 90 8.21 -15.36 -14.76
C SER A 90 7.65 -16.64 -14.10
N MET A 91 6.33 -16.77 -13.99
CA MET A 91 5.60 -17.95 -13.47
C MET A 91 4.55 -18.43 -14.46
#